data_AF-A0A848PBD0-F1
#
_entry.id   AF-A0A848PBD0-F1
#
_cell.length_a   1.000
_cell.length_b   1.000
_cell.length_c   1.000
_cell.angle_alpha   90.00
_cell.angle_beta   90.00
_cell.angle_gamma   90.00
#
_symmetry.space_group_name_H-M   'P 1'
#
loop_
_entity.id
_entity.type
_entity.pdbx_description
1 polymer ?
#
loop_
_entity_poly.entity_id
_entity_poly.type
_entity_poly.pdbx_seq_one_letter_code
_entity_poly.pdbx_strand_id
1 'polypeptide(L)'
;MGIKFLTLILLLAASAGASCQERESIGNSDYDSIKKGCHFEFDDKLKRDVESIKLFPNKESEFNRQVVLYLTSEINKKAIKYKLSFFCRGTGGESKLQWPSVFEGDSAAIQRLLSQKRSPKSIIQEQDAGGRYGRQVNWEKKFAATNWQGTIAYSDRVFGDQATIPESGYFIACPDNKEVSCFSVEINQTERLKKTDVNKIVDLLRGVRISM
;
A
#
# COMPACT_ATOMS: atom_id res chain seq x y z
N MET A 1 -11.46 -27.29 -56.11
CA MET A 1 -10.38 -26.57 -55.39
C MET A 1 -10.99 -25.90 -54.17
N GLY A 2 -10.90 -26.52 -53.00
CA GLY A 2 -11.40 -25.96 -51.74
C GLY A 2 -10.27 -25.91 -50.75
N ILE A 3 -9.75 -24.71 -50.48
CA ILE A 3 -8.66 -24.47 -49.55
C ILE A 3 -9.19 -24.69 -48.13
N LYS A 4 -8.69 -25.72 -47.44
CA LYS A 4 -8.96 -25.97 -46.02
C LYS A 4 -8.16 -24.94 -45.21
N PHE A 5 -8.85 -23.99 -44.58
CA PHE A 5 -8.25 -23.13 -43.57
C PHE A 5 -8.00 -23.95 -42.30
N LEU A 6 -6.73 -24.19 -41.97
CA LEU A 6 -6.31 -24.69 -40.67
C LEU A 6 -6.43 -23.54 -39.67
N THR A 7 -7.38 -23.63 -38.74
CA THR A 7 -7.47 -22.72 -37.60
C THR A 7 -6.35 -23.08 -36.62
N LEU A 8 -5.28 -22.29 -36.63
CA LEU A 8 -4.17 -22.41 -35.68
C LEU A 8 -4.64 -21.85 -34.33
N ILE A 9 -4.98 -22.74 -33.38
CA ILE A 9 -5.25 -22.36 -32.00
C ILE A 9 -3.90 -22.02 -31.35
N LEU A 10 -3.66 -20.72 -31.14
CA LEU A 10 -2.50 -20.23 -30.41
C LEU A 10 -2.71 -20.55 -28.91
N LEU A 11 -2.01 -21.58 -28.40
CA LEU A 11 -1.86 -21.77 -26.96
C LEU A 11 -0.99 -20.63 -26.41
N LEU A 12 -1.63 -19.66 -25.76
CA LEU A 12 -0.94 -18.67 -24.94
C LEU A 12 -0.36 -19.39 -23.71
N ALA A 13 0.96 -19.31 -23.60
CA ALA A 13 1.74 -19.83 -22.48
C ALA A 13 1.22 -19.27 -21.15
N ALA A 14 0.83 -20.16 -20.24
CA ALA A 14 0.62 -19.83 -18.84
C ALA A 14 1.99 -19.52 -18.23
N SER A 15 2.34 -18.24 -18.12
CA SER A 15 3.33 -17.84 -17.12
C SER A 15 2.69 -18.04 -15.74
N ALA A 16 3.44 -18.65 -14.82
CA ALA A 16 3.09 -18.72 -13.41
C ALA A 16 3.16 -17.32 -12.81
N GLY A 17 2.19 -16.48 -13.14
CA GLY A 17 1.99 -15.17 -12.54
C GLY A 17 1.12 -15.33 -11.29
N ALA A 18 1.54 -14.70 -10.18
CA ALA A 18 0.62 -14.43 -9.08
C ALA A 18 -0.65 -13.80 -9.68
N SER A 19 -1.78 -14.49 -9.54
CA SER A 19 -3.05 -14.06 -10.13
C SER A 19 -3.51 -12.79 -9.40
N CYS A 20 -3.14 -11.62 -9.94
CA CYS A 20 -3.66 -10.34 -9.51
C CYS A 20 -5.10 -10.23 -10.01
N GLN A 21 -6.04 -9.93 -9.11
CA GLN A 21 -7.42 -9.60 -9.47
C GLN A 21 -7.61 -8.09 -9.32
N GLU A 22 -7.78 -7.40 -10.45
CA GLU A 22 -8.12 -5.99 -10.52
C GLU A 22 -9.61 -5.84 -10.84
N ARG A 23 -10.30 -4.95 -10.12
CA ARG A 23 -11.71 -4.65 -10.37
C ARG A 23 -11.96 -3.14 -10.26
N GLU A 24 -12.68 -2.60 -11.24
CA GLU A 24 -13.08 -1.19 -11.35
C GLU A 24 -14.28 -0.82 -10.46
N SER A 25 -14.83 -1.77 -9.69
CA SER A 25 -15.88 -1.48 -8.71
C SER A 25 -15.57 -2.19 -7.40
N ILE A 26 -15.66 -1.42 -6.30
CA ILE A 26 -15.50 -1.90 -4.94
C ILE A 26 -16.88 -2.08 -4.30
N GLY A 27 -17.15 -3.26 -3.77
CA GLY A 27 -18.41 -3.58 -3.09
C GLY A 27 -18.29 -3.51 -1.56
N ASN A 28 -19.43 -3.54 -0.87
CA ASN A 28 -19.47 -3.66 0.59
C ASN A 28 -18.69 -4.90 1.10
N SER A 29 -18.74 -6.01 0.35
CA SER A 29 -17.99 -7.23 0.67
C SER A 29 -16.46 -7.05 0.64
N ASP A 30 -15.95 -6.14 -0.19
CA ASP A 30 -14.52 -5.85 -0.25
C ASP A 30 -14.10 -5.05 0.99
N TYR A 31 -14.88 -4.03 1.36
CA TYR A 31 -14.67 -3.31 2.61
C TYR A 31 -14.76 -4.21 3.84
N ASP A 32 -15.72 -5.14 3.87
CA ASP A 32 -15.83 -6.13 4.94
C ASP A 32 -14.61 -7.07 4.99
N SER A 33 -14.07 -7.44 3.82
CA SER A 33 -12.86 -8.26 3.72
C SER A 33 -11.63 -7.50 4.23
N ILE A 34 -11.51 -6.21 3.91
CA ILE A 34 -10.45 -5.34 4.42
C ILE A 34 -10.57 -5.18 5.94
N LYS A 35 -11.78 -4.94 6.43
CA LYS A 35 -12.07 -4.84 7.87
C LYS A 35 -11.67 -6.11 8.62
N LYS A 36 -12.05 -7.28 8.12
CA LYS A 36 -11.79 -8.57 8.78
C LYS A 36 -10.33 -9.03 8.65
N GLY A 37 -9.70 -8.80 7.50
CA GLY A 37 -8.35 -9.30 7.22
C GLY A 37 -7.24 -8.31 7.56
N CYS A 38 -7.48 -7.01 7.41
CA CYS A 38 -6.47 -5.96 7.56
C CYS A 38 -6.70 -5.09 8.81
N HIS A 39 -7.82 -5.27 9.51
CA HIS A 39 -8.25 -4.43 10.63
C HIS A 39 -8.47 -2.95 10.27
N PHE A 40 -8.74 -2.64 9.01
CA PHE A 40 -8.94 -1.27 8.53
C PHE A 40 -10.38 -1.02 8.09
N GLU A 41 -10.86 0.17 8.42
CA GLU A 41 -12.11 0.73 7.94
C GLU A 41 -11.88 2.13 7.37
N PHE A 42 -12.79 2.57 6.51
CA PHE A 42 -12.71 3.88 5.86
C PHE A 42 -13.96 4.69 6.18
N ASP A 43 -13.78 5.98 6.44
CA ASP A 43 -14.90 6.90 6.50
C ASP A 43 -15.58 7.07 5.13
N ASP A 44 -16.76 7.69 5.13
CA ASP A 44 -17.55 7.84 3.92
C ASP A 44 -16.85 8.70 2.87
N LYS A 45 -15.93 9.59 3.27
CA LYS A 45 -15.18 10.42 2.34
C LYS A 45 -14.18 9.58 1.57
N LEU A 46 -13.32 8.83 2.26
CA LEU A 46 -12.36 7.94 1.61
C LEU A 46 -13.06 6.88 0.76
N LYS A 47 -14.18 6.32 1.22
CA LYS A 47 -14.95 5.35 0.43
C LYS A 47 -15.42 5.93 -0.90
N ARG A 48 -15.92 7.18 -0.91
CA ARG A 48 -16.34 7.86 -2.15
C ARG A 48 -15.19 8.12 -3.11
N ASP A 49 -13.98 8.29 -2.60
CA ASP A 49 -12.80 8.61 -3.40
C ASP A 49 -12.14 7.34 -4.00
N VAL A 50 -12.56 6.12 -3.62
CA VAL A 50 -12.03 4.87 -4.19
C VAL A 50 -12.58 4.64 -5.60
N GLU A 51 -11.67 4.54 -6.57
CA GLU A 51 -11.97 4.21 -7.97
C GLU A 51 -11.88 2.71 -8.25
N SER A 52 -10.86 2.03 -7.70
CA SER A 52 -10.65 0.61 -7.96
C SER A 52 -9.86 -0.08 -6.85
N ILE A 53 -9.89 -1.41 -6.87
CA ILE A 53 -9.18 -2.27 -5.92
C ILE A 53 -8.38 -3.34 -6.65
N LYS A 54 -7.15 -3.57 -6.20
CA LYS A 54 -6.34 -4.73 -6.57
C LYS A 54 -6.06 -5.59 -5.35
N LEU A 55 -6.30 -6.88 -5.51
CA LEU A 55 -6.02 -7.90 -4.52
C LEU A 55 -4.87 -8.77 -5.01
N PHE A 56 -3.82 -8.86 -4.20
CA PHE A 56 -2.68 -9.72 -4.46
C PHE A 56 -2.74 -10.91 -3.49
N PRO A 57 -3.25 -12.07 -3.94
CA PRO A 57 -3.22 -13.28 -3.14
C PRO A 57 -1.80 -13.84 -3.13
N ASN A 58 -1.20 -13.98 -1.95
CA ASN A 58 0.01 -14.77 -1.80
C ASN A 58 -0.40 -16.24 -1.59
N LYS A 59 -0.12 -17.11 -2.58
CA LYS A 59 -0.44 -18.55 -2.51
C LYS A 59 0.70 -19.39 -1.91
N GLU A 60 1.91 -18.85 -1.82
CA GLU A 60 3.11 -19.60 -1.41
C GLU A 60 3.48 -19.40 0.06
N SER A 61 2.82 -18.45 0.71
CA SER A 61 3.03 -18.15 2.12
C SER A 61 1.67 -18.10 2.80
N GLU A 62 1.51 -18.84 3.92
CA GLU A 62 0.37 -18.74 4.85
C GLU A 62 0.16 -17.28 5.34
N PHE A 63 1.11 -16.41 5.02
CA PHE A 63 1.20 -15.03 5.43
C PHE A 63 0.90 -14.07 4.28
N ASN A 64 -0.27 -13.45 4.44
CA ASN A 64 -0.72 -12.15 3.97
C ASN A 64 -1.23 -11.97 2.55
N ARG A 65 -2.35 -11.25 2.48
CA ARG A 65 -2.88 -10.64 1.25
C ARG A 65 -2.47 -9.17 1.24
N GLN A 66 -2.02 -8.66 0.10
CA GLN A 66 -1.91 -7.22 -0.08
C GLN A 66 -3.18 -6.71 -0.75
N VAL A 67 -3.70 -5.61 -0.21
CA VAL A 67 -4.83 -4.88 -0.79
C VAL A 67 -4.34 -3.51 -1.20
N VAL A 68 -4.61 -3.13 -2.46
CA VAL A 68 -4.29 -1.80 -2.97
C VAL A 68 -5.57 -1.15 -3.44
N LEU A 69 -5.90 -0.01 -2.85
CA LEU A 69 -6.98 0.86 -3.29
C LEU A 69 -6.40 1.98 -4.15
N TYR A 70 -7.03 2.26 -5.27
CA TYR A 70 -6.72 3.41 -6.11
C TYR A 70 -7.78 4.47 -5.85
N LEU A 71 -7.34 5.66 -5.46
CA LEU A 71 -8.23 6.75 -5.06
C LEU A 71 -7.95 8.02 -5.86
N THR A 72 -8.99 8.81 -6.05
CA THR A 72 -8.91 10.19 -6.52
C THR A 72 -9.66 11.09 -5.55
N SER A 73 -8.93 11.97 -4.87
CA SER A 73 -9.53 12.99 -3.99
C SER A 73 -9.38 14.38 -4.58
N GLU A 74 -10.37 15.23 -4.37
CA GLU A 74 -10.23 16.67 -4.63
C GLU A 74 -9.49 17.34 -3.46
N ILE A 75 -8.30 17.87 -3.76
CA ILE A 75 -7.42 18.56 -2.81
C ILE A 75 -7.08 19.93 -3.40
N ASN A 76 -7.46 20.99 -2.70
CA ASN A 76 -7.22 22.38 -3.14
C ASN A 76 -7.69 22.63 -4.60
N LYS A 77 -8.89 22.13 -4.94
CA LYS A 77 -9.51 22.22 -6.28
C LYS A 77 -8.77 21.45 -7.39
N LYS A 78 -7.91 20.50 -7.02
CA LYS A 78 -7.21 19.61 -7.94
C LYS A 78 -7.53 18.15 -7.61
N ALA A 79 -7.77 17.35 -8.63
CA ALA A 79 -7.85 15.90 -8.47
C ALA A 79 -6.44 15.35 -8.22
N ILE A 80 -6.25 14.66 -7.10
CA ILE A 80 -5.00 13.99 -6.74
C ILE A 80 -5.25 12.50 -6.71
N LYS A 81 -4.52 11.77 -7.57
CA LYS A 81 -4.60 10.31 -7.67
C LYS A 81 -3.54 9.68 -6.76
N TYR A 82 -3.92 8.64 -6.02
CA TYR A 82 -2.98 7.95 -5.16
C TYR A 82 -3.37 6.49 -4.93
N LYS A 83 -2.37 5.67 -4.59
CA LYS A 83 -2.55 4.29 -4.14
C LYS A 83 -2.51 4.27 -2.63
N LEU A 84 -3.42 3.54 -2.02
CA LEU A 84 -3.43 3.25 -0.60
C LEU A 84 -3.28 1.73 -0.41
N SER A 85 -2.16 1.32 0.17
CA SER A 85 -1.73 -0.08 0.22
C SER A 85 -1.73 -0.61 1.65
N PHE A 86 -2.36 -1.76 1.83
CA PHE A 86 -2.51 -2.47 3.10
C PHE A 86 -1.95 -3.88 3.02
N PHE A 87 -1.47 -4.36 4.16
CA PHE A 87 -1.12 -5.75 4.35
C PHE A 87 -2.08 -6.37 5.36
N CYS A 88 -2.70 -7.47 4.94
CA CYS A 88 -3.81 -8.10 5.63
C CYS A 88 -3.40 -9.50 6.04
N ARG A 89 -3.72 -9.90 7.27
CA ARG A 89 -3.48 -11.25 7.77
C ARG A 89 -4.42 -12.25 7.09
N GLY A 90 -3.91 -13.43 6.76
CA GLY A 90 -4.75 -14.56 6.36
C GLY A 90 -5.56 -15.08 7.55
N THR A 91 -6.77 -15.60 7.33
CA THR A 91 -7.67 -16.12 8.37
C THR A 91 -7.22 -17.47 8.98
N GLY A 92 -5.94 -17.82 8.88
CA GLY A 92 -5.38 -19.09 9.34
C GLY A 92 -4.48 -18.91 10.56
N GLY A 93 -5.01 -19.23 11.74
CA GLY A 93 -4.22 -19.56 12.94
C GLY A 93 -3.58 -18.39 13.71
N GLU A 94 -3.52 -18.58 15.03
CA GLU A 94 -2.77 -17.78 16.02
C GLU A 94 -1.25 -17.89 15.81
N SER A 95 -0.76 -17.60 14.61
CA SER A 95 0.66 -17.63 14.28
C SER A 95 1.19 -16.20 14.18
N LYS A 96 2.21 -15.91 15.00
CA LYS A 96 2.95 -14.63 15.14
C LYS A 96 2.94 -13.77 13.86
N LEU A 97 2.72 -12.45 14.01
CA LEU A 97 2.84 -11.44 12.95
C LEU A 97 4.06 -11.71 12.06
N GLN A 98 3.81 -12.35 10.94
CA GLN A 98 4.77 -12.53 9.86
C GLN A 98 4.21 -11.71 8.73
N TRP A 99 4.87 -10.60 8.45
CA TRP A 99 4.57 -9.65 7.38
C TRP A 99 5.10 -10.17 6.04
N PRO A 100 4.44 -9.87 4.91
CA PRO A 100 4.90 -10.35 3.62
C PRO A 100 6.00 -9.40 3.09
N SER A 101 7.07 -9.97 2.55
CA SER A 101 7.98 -9.28 1.64
C SER A 101 7.22 -8.90 0.37
N VAL A 102 6.60 -7.72 0.35
CA VAL A 102 6.07 -7.13 -0.91
C VAL A 102 6.97 -6.00 -1.39
N PHE A 103 8.25 -6.14 -1.12
CA PHE A 103 9.30 -5.56 -1.93
C PHE A 103 10.27 -6.72 -2.18
N GLU A 104 10.63 -6.98 -3.44
CA GLU A 104 11.62 -8.01 -3.78
C GLU A 104 12.89 -7.76 -2.95
N GLY A 105 13.13 -8.63 -1.98
CA GLY A 105 14.14 -8.46 -0.92
C GLY A 105 13.79 -9.32 0.30
N ASP A 106 14.80 -10.01 0.83
CA ASP A 106 14.72 -11.15 1.76
C ASP A 106 13.65 -11.07 2.89
N SER A 107 12.70 -12.01 2.85
CA SER A 107 11.45 -12.02 3.63
C SER A 107 11.63 -12.23 5.14
N ALA A 108 12.71 -12.89 5.56
CA ALA A 108 12.95 -13.17 6.98
C ALA A 108 13.45 -11.94 7.77
N ALA A 109 14.15 -11.02 7.10
CA ALA A 109 14.60 -9.77 7.70
C ALA A 109 13.39 -8.86 7.97
N ILE A 110 12.59 -8.58 6.95
CA ILE A 110 11.42 -7.68 7.01
C ILE A 110 10.41 -8.10 8.11
N GLN A 111 10.22 -9.40 8.33
CA GLN A 111 9.37 -9.95 9.40
C GLN A 111 9.86 -9.64 10.82
N ARG A 112 11.16 -9.72 11.08
CA ARG A 112 11.73 -9.35 12.40
C ARG A 112 11.60 -7.86 12.68
N LEU A 113 11.49 -7.04 11.63
CA LEU A 113 11.63 -5.59 11.70
C LEU A 113 10.30 -4.87 11.98
N LEU A 114 9.17 -5.49 11.59
CA LEU A 114 7.82 -4.96 11.78
C LEU A 114 7.13 -5.44 13.07
N SER A 115 7.68 -6.47 13.75
CA SER A 115 7.24 -6.90 15.10
C SER A 115 7.89 -6.10 16.23
N GLN A 116 8.97 -5.37 15.93
CA GLN A 116 9.57 -4.37 16.81
C GLN A 116 8.95 -3.01 16.48
N LYS A 117 8.61 -2.19 17.49
CA LYS A 117 8.04 -0.84 17.34
C LYS A 117 8.98 0.09 16.55
N ARG A 118 9.10 -0.11 15.24
CA ARG A 118 9.97 0.65 14.37
C ARG A 118 9.20 1.82 13.77
N SER A 119 9.83 2.98 13.85
CA SER A 119 9.33 4.22 13.26
C SER A 119 9.08 4.06 11.75
N PRO A 120 8.07 4.73 11.16
CA PRO A 120 7.86 4.70 9.72
C PRO A 120 9.12 5.08 8.91
N LYS A 121 9.97 5.99 9.43
CA LYS A 121 11.28 6.30 8.85
C LYS A 121 12.20 5.09 8.79
N SER A 122 12.32 4.33 9.88
CA SER A 122 13.16 3.13 9.89
C SER A 122 12.61 2.02 8.99
N ILE A 123 11.29 1.96 8.77
CA ILE A 123 10.70 1.03 7.80
C ILE A 123 11.10 1.42 6.37
N ILE A 124 11.04 2.70 6.02
CA ILE A 124 11.50 3.18 4.70
C ILE A 124 12.98 2.85 4.49
N GLN A 125 13.84 3.19 5.46
CA GLN A 125 15.29 2.96 5.35
C GLN A 125 15.63 1.48 5.13
N GLU A 126 14.87 0.58 5.76
CA GLU A 126 15.06 -0.84 5.64
C GLU A 126 14.52 -1.39 4.31
N GLN A 127 13.35 -0.91 3.85
CA GLN A 127 12.81 -1.27 2.53
C GLN A 127 13.78 -0.89 1.40
N ASP A 128 14.50 0.20 1.59
CA ASP A 128 15.47 0.70 0.64
C ASP A 128 16.88 0.14 0.90
N ALA A 129 17.07 -0.64 1.97
CA ALA A 129 18.34 -1.25 2.31
C ALA A 129 18.70 -2.33 1.28
N GLY A 130 19.90 -2.23 0.72
CA GLY A 130 20.35 -3.11 -0.38
C GLY A 130 19.92 -2.65 -1.77
N GLY A 131 19.11 -1.60 -1.89
CA GLY A 131 18.79 -0.94 -3.15
C GLY A 131 19.85 0.07 -3.58
N ARG A 132 19.94 0.34 -4.90
CA ARG A 132 20.78 1.41 -5.47
C ARG A 132 20.25 2.81 -5.14
N TYR A 133 18.96 2.91 -4.86
CA TYR A 133 18.24 4.14 -4.63
C TYR A 133 17.45 4.03 -3.32
N GLY A 134 17.47 5.08 -2.48
CA GLY A 134 16.75 5.11 -1.22
C GLY A 134 16.01 6.41 -0.97
N ARG A 135 14.77 6.33 -0.50
CA ARG A 135 13.90 7.45 -0.20
C ARG A 135 14.44 8.24 0.98
N GLN A 136 14.49 9.56 0.83
CA GLN A 136 14.86 10.45 1.92
C GLN A 136 13.61 10.96 2.65
N VAL A 137 13.42 10.52 3.88
CA VAL A 137 12.30 10.97 4.72
C VAL A 137 12.44 12.45 5.06
N ASN A 138 11.52 13.28 4.58
CA ASN A 138 11.47 14.72 4.84
C ASN A 138 11.10 15.02 6.28
N TRP A 139 10.10 14.30 6.80
CA TRP A 139 9.65 14.44 8.18
C TRP A 139 8.95 13.16 8.67
N GLU A 140 8.96 12.99 9.98
CA GLU A 140 8.17 12.00 10.72
C GLU A 140 7.52 12.71 11.91
N LYS A 141 6.26 12.38 12.20
CA LYS A 141 5.52 13.00 13.32
C LYS A 141 4.49 12.05 13.91
N LYS A 142 4.05 12.37 15.13
CA LYS A 142 2.90 11.72 15.76
C LYS A 142 1.64 11.96 14.93
N PHE A 143 0.83 10.92 14.85
CA PHE A 143 -0.38 10.89 14.06
C PHE A 143 -1.53 10.39 14.93
N ALA A 144 -2.62 11.14 14.93
CA ALA A 144 -3.87 10.75 15.56
C ALA A 144 -4.95 10.77 14.48
N ALA A 145 -5.62 9.63 14.34
CA ALA A 145 -6.75 9.43 13.45
C ALA A 145 -8.00 9.13 14.29
N THR A 146 -9.13 8.96 13.61
CA THR A 146 -10.34 8.54 14.30
C THR A 146 -10.10 7.13 14.85
N ASN A 147 -10.20 6.95 16.17
CA ASN A 147 -10.07 5.69 16.92
C ASN A 147 -8.69 5.02 17.02
N TRP A 148 -7.63 5.65 16.54
CA TRP A 148 -6.26 5.15 16.74
C TRP A 148 -5.21 6.26 16.69
N GLN A 149 -4.03 5.95 17.24
CA GLN A 149 -2.86 6.82 17.25
C GLN A 149 -1.63 6.04 16.80
N GLY A 150 -0.62 6.78 16.33
CA GLY A 150 0.60 6.20 15.81
C GLY A 150 1.58 7.26 15.31
N THR A 151 2.30 6.91 14.26
CA THR A 151 3.32 7.76 13.65
C THR A 151 3.17 7.75 12.13
N ILE A 152 3.39 8.89 11.48
CA ILE A 152 3.36 9.01 10.01
C ILE A 152 4.64 9.69 9.52
N ALA A 153 5.20 9.21 8.42
CA ALA A 153 6.32 9.81 7.73
C ALA A 153 5.98 10.15 6.28
N TYR A 154 6.69 11.13 5.73
CA TYR A 154 6.57 11.58 4.35
C TYR A 154 7.94 11.66 3.68
N SER A 155 7.99 11.22 2.43
CA SER A 155 9.13 11.35 1.52
C SER A 155 8.65 11.92 0.18
N ASP A 156 9.46 12.77 -0.44
CA ASP A 156 9.22 13.29 -1.80
C ASP A 156 10.44 13.28 -2.69
N ARG A 157 11.42 12.45 -2.33
CA ARG A 157 12.67 12.33 -3.08
C ARG A 157 13.36 11.02 -2.78
N VAL A 158 14.20 10.63 -3.72
CA VAL A 158 15.05 9.46 -3.65
C VAL A 158 16.48 9.91 -3.87
N PHE A 159 17.41 9.33 -3.11
CA PHE A 159 18.84 9.55 -3.25
C PHE A 159 19.50 8.29 -3.81
N GLY A 160 20.30 8.47 -4.85
CA GLY A 160 21.09 7.40 -5.46
C GLY A 160 21.97 8.00 -6.56
N ASP A 161 23.05 7.30 -6.91
CA ASP A 161 24.01 7.77 -7.92
C ASP A 161 24.53 9.19 -7.69
N GLN A 162 24.73 9.56 -6.42
CA GLN A 162 25.17 10.89 -6.00
C GLN A 162 24.19 12.04 -6.37
N ALA A 163 22.97 11.69 -6.78
CA ALA A 163 21.93 12.63 -7.16
C ALA A 163 20.70 12.50 -6.25
N THR A 164 19.98 13.61 -6.10
CA THR A 164 18.64 13.62 -5.49
C THR A 164 17.60 13.75 -6.58
N ILE A 165 16.73 12.76 -6.69
CA ILE A 165 15.68 12.68 -7.69
C ILE A 165 14.36 13.02 -6.98
N PRO A 166 13.61 14.06 -7.42
CA PRO A 166 12.32 14.39 -6.85
C PRO A 166 11.27 13.34 -7.23
N GLU A 167 10.38 13.04 -6.29
CA GLU A 167 9.23 12.15 -6.46
C GLU A 167 7.91 12.88 -6.20
N SER A 168 6.81 12.27 -6.64
CA SER A 168 5.46 12.80 -6.48
C SER A 168 5.04 12.93 -5.01
N GLY A 169 5.41 11.93 -4.19
CA GLY A 169 5.18 11.87 -2.76
C GLY A 169 4.87 10.45 -2.30
N TYR A 170 5.33 10.12 -1.09
CA TYR A 170 5.11 8.84 -0.43
C TYR A 170 4.83 9.07 1.05
N PHE A 171 3.81 8.43 1.59
CA PHE A 171 3.52 8.41 3.01
C PHE A 171 3.52 6.97 3.53
N ILE A 172 3.89 6.82 4.79
CA ILE A 172 3.69 5.58 5.54
C ILE A 172 3.20 5.94 6.93
N ALA A 173 2.11 5.31 7.35
CA ALA A 173 1.51 5.52 8.66
C ALA A 173 1.45 4.19 9.40
N CYS A 174 1.89 4.21 10.65
CA CYS A 174 2.00 3.04 11.51
C CYS A 174 1.20 3.26 12.79
N PRO A 175 0.14 2.47 13.02
CA PRO A 175 -0.54 2.43 14.31
C PRO A 175 0.40 2.02 15.46
N ASP A 176 0.15 2.54 16.67
CA ASP A 176 0.82 2.06 17.88
C ASP A 176 0.33 0.65 18.29
N ASN A 177 -0.81 0.20 17.73
CA ASN A 177 -1.35 -1.15 17.90
C ASN A 177 -0.52 -2.17 17.09
N LYS A 178 0.08 -3.14 17.79
CA LYS A 178 0.96 -4.17 17.20
C LYS A 178 0.22 -5.21 16.36
N GLU A 179 -1.10 -5.32 16.51
CA GLU A 179 -1.92 -6.27 15.76
C GLU A 179 -2.29 -5.73 14.38
N VAL A 180 -2.13 -4.42 14.17
CA VAL A 180 -2.51 -3.73 12.95
C VAL A 180 -1.28 -3.28 12.19
N SER A 181 -1.34 -3.44 10.88
CA SER A 181 -0.25 -3.12 10.01
C SER A 181 -0.04 -1.60 9.81
N CYS A 182 1.18 -1.14 9.54
CA CYS A 182 1.37 0.10 8.81
C CYS A 182 0.74 0.00 7.41
N PHE A 183 0.25 1.13 6.91
CA PHE A 183 -0.18 1.29 5.53
C PHE A 183 0.63 2.37 4.83
N SER A 184 0.70 2.30 3.50
CA SER A 184 1.43 3.27 2.68
C SER A 184 0.53 3.97 1.67
N VAL A 185 0.95 5.17 1.30
CA VAL A 185 0.31 6.00 0.27
C VAL A 185 1.36 6.38 -0.75
N GLU A 186 1.08 6.11 -2.02
CA GLU A 186 1.92 6.51 -3.14
C GLU A 186 1.14 7.45 -4.04
N ILE A 187 1.69 8.63 -4.30
CA ILE A 187 1.03 9.63 -5.13
C ILE A 187 1.26 9.29 -6.60
N ASN A 188 0.18 9.09 -7.35
CA ASN A 188 0.22 8.71 -8.76
C ASN A 188 0.06 9.93 -9.66
N GLN A 189 1.00 10.87 -9.58
CA GLN A 189 0.99 12.03 -10.48
C GLN A 189 2.41 12.48 -10.77
N THR A 190 2.61 13.17 -11.90
CA THR A 190 3.94 13.62 -12.33
C THR A 190 4.44 14.82 -11.51
N GLU A 191 3.54 15.66 -11.02
CA GLU A 191 3.90 16.85 -10.26
C GLU A 191 4.12 16.54 -8.77
N ARG A 192 5.20 17.07 -8.20
CA ARG A 192 5.44 17.02 -6.76
C ARG A 192 4.35 17.78 -6.00
N LEU A 193 3.88 17.18 -4.90
CA LEU A 193 2.89 17.82 -4.03
C LEU A 193 3.40 19.13 -3.42
N LYS A 194 2.52 20.13 -3.36
CA LYS A 194 2.79 21.34 -2.59
C LYS A 194 2.62 21.03 -1.10
N LYS A 195 3.30 21.80 -0.23
CA LYS A 195 3.17 21.66 1.24
C LYS A 195 1.72 21.71 1.73
N THR A 196 0.87 22.52 1.08
CA THR A 196 -0.57 22.59 1.36
C THR A 196 -1.30 21.30 1.02
N ASP A 197 -0.94 20.65 -0.08
CA ASP A 197 -1.54 19.39 -0.53
C ASP A 197 -1.10 18.24 0.40
N VAL A 198 0.19 18.22 0.78
CA VAL A 198 0.73 17.26 1.75
C VAL A 198 -0.06 17.29 3.06
N ASN A 199 -0.34 18.47 3.60
CA ASN A 199 -1.13 18.58 4.83
C ASN A 199 -2.57 18.09 4.66
N LYS A 200 -3.20 18.37 3.52
CA LYS A 200 -4.56 17.91 3.22
C LYS A 200 -4.63 16.40 3.03
N ILE A 201 -3.60 15.78 2.46
CA ILE A 201 -3.49 14.31 2.40
C ILE A 201 -3.39 13.75 3.81
N VAL A 202 -2.53 14.31 4.68
CA VAL A 202 -2.46 13.87 6.08
C VAL A 202 -3.83 13.97 6.78
N ASP A 203 -4.60 15.03 6.51
CA ASP A 203 -5.97 15.16 7.03
C ASP A 203 -6.91 14.08 6.47
N LEU A 204 -6.85 13.77 5.17
CA LEU A 204 -7.62 12.69 4.54
C LEU A 204 -7.29 11.33 5.15
N LEU A 205 -6.02 11.05 5.43
CA LEU A 205 -5.60 9.77 6.02
C LEU A 205 -6.13 9.56 7.44
N ARG A 206 -6.64 10.59 8.13
CA ARG A 206 -7.37 10.41 9.39
C ARG A 206 -8.73 9.72 9.22
N GLY A 207 -9.22 9.63 7.99
CA GLY A 207 -10.38 8.85 7.60
C GLY A 207 -10.13 7.34 7.55
N VAL A 208 -8.86 6.91 7.59
CA VAL A 208 -8.50 5.49 7.80
C VAL A 208 -8.65 5.19 9.29
N ARG A 209 -9.50 4.25 9.62
CA ARG A 209 -9.86 3.82 10.98
C ARG A 209 -9.41 2.39 11.23
N ILE A 210 -9.26 2.02 12.49
CA ILE A 210 -8.98 0.63 12.89
C ILE A 210 -10.27 -0.02 13.37
N SER A 211 -10.63 -1.18 12.82
CA SER A 211 -11.73 -1.97 13.37
C SER A 211 -11.29 -2.64 14.67
N MET A 212 -11.94 -2.28 15.77
CA MET A 212 -11.86 -2.99 17.04
C MET A 212 -12.84 -4.16 17.06
#